data_AF-A0A2S2KPP9-F1
#
_entry.id   AF-A0A2S2KPP9-F1
#
_cell.length_a   1.000
_cell.length_b   1.000
_cell.length_c   1.000
_cell.angle_alpha   90.00
_cell.angle_beta   90.00
_cell.angle_gamma   90.00
#
_symmetry.space_group_name_H-M   'P 1'
#
loop_
_entity.id
_entity.type
_entity.pdbx_description
1 polymer ?
#
loop_
_entity_poly.entity_id
_entity_poly.type
_entity_poly.pdbx_seq_one_letter_code
_entity_poly.pdbx_strand_id
1 'polypeptide(L)'
;MDVKKFISEHELTSFPVGLGGCRTSEINDDSCDYDVFVFDGKSGQEVVPYENEFVMIHHASFSETQSKQLLQYDKLQIIQDDSWELRMLLSKINQKHSSLYTDSAKNSLIESLFCCQKTKESIQSSDVFGPCWQKCAAFNLADAITSLNNLRVSPSHMLDLLRRLEKNQINEHISIVSQTVGIERATPPLLERMLKSTIGFSDLVEKNNHSQTIKRKYEFFVKNSRLSDCYFYLGWINKENFLKIKNALNREQDHIHILKVAFDLEADMNLVEQQANLIQKSCNDILGIL
;
A
#
# COMPACT_ATOMS: atom_id res chain seq x y z
N MET A 1 20.73 2.01 -12.11
CA MET A 1 21.54 1.46 -11.00
C MET A 1 22.09 0.10 -11.37
N ASP A 2 23.35 -0.20 -11.00
CA ASP A 2 23.89 -1.56 -11.03
C ASP A 2 23.54 -2.30 -9.73
N VAL A 3 22.51 -3.16 -9.80
CA VAL A 3 22.00 -3.89 -8.62
C VAL A 3 23.02 -4.88 -8.08
N LYS A 4 23.85 -5.49 -8.93
CA LYS A 4 24.87 -6.45 -8.47
C LYS A 4 25.96 -5.74 -7.67
N LYS A 5 26.37 -4.56 -8.15
CA LYS A 5 27.31 -3.71 -7.42
C LYS A 5 26.74 -3.27 -6.07
N PHE A 6 25.47 -2.83 -6.05
CA PHE A 6 24.78 -2.48 -4.79
C PHE A 6 24.82 -3.62 -3.77
N ILE A 7 24.44 -4.84 -4.17
CA ILE A 7 24.44 -6.03 -3.30
C ILE A 7 25.84 -6.31 -2.74
N SER A 8 26.88 -6.19 -3.58
CA SER A 8 28.27 -6.41 -3.15
C SER A 8 28.75 -5.36 -2.15
N GLU A 9 28.42 -4.09 -2.36
CA GLU A 9 28.87 -2.98 -1.48
C GLU A 9 28.14 -2.95 -0.13
N HIS A 10 26.97 -3.59 -0.04
CA HIS A 10 26.16 -3.68 1.18
C HIS A 10 26.24 -5.06 1.87
N GLU A 11 27.23 -5.89 1.50
CA GLU A 11 27.46 -7.20 2.11
C GLU A 11 26.26 -8.17 2.04
N LEU A 12 25.43 -8.04 1.00
CA LEU A 12 24.21 -8.85 0.81
C LEU A 12 24.47 -10.13 0.01
N THR A 13 25.71 -10.36 -0.43
CA THR A 13 26.10 -11.49 -1.29
C THR A 13 26.06 -12.86 -0.61
N SER A 14 25.76 -12.92 0.69
CA SER A 14 25.57 -14.20 1.40
C SER A 14 24.14 -14.74 1.32
N PHE A 15 23.21 -13.99 0.71
CA PHE A 15 21.79 -14.33 0.69
C PHE A 15 21.25 -14.46 -0.74
N PRO A 16 20.16 -15.21 -0.96
CA PRO A 16 19.39 -15.12 -2.19
C PRO A 16 18.77 -13.72 -2.29
N VAL A 17 18.90 -13.10 -3.48
CA VAL A 17 18.44 -11.74 -3.73
C VAL A 17 17.64 -11.68 -5.03
N GLY A 18 16.47 -11.06 -4.97
CA GLY A 18 15.62 -10.75 -6.11
C GLY A 18 15.36 -9.25 -6.24
N LEU A 19 15.24 -8.77 -7.48
CA LEU A 19 14.74 -7.43 -7.77
C LEU A 19 13.26 -7.51 -8.14
N GLY A 20 12.45 -6.65 -7.52
CA GLY A 20 11.01 -6.62 -7.70
C GLY A 20 10.46 -5.22 -7.97
N GLY A 21 9.21 -5.03 -7.57
CA GLY A 21 8.58 -3.71 -7.66
C GLY A 21 8.31 -3.26 -9.09
N CYS A 22 8.07 -1.96 -9.26
CA CYS A 22 7.68 -1.42 -10.56
C CYS A 22 8.83 -1.45 -11.56
N ARG A 23 10.09 -1.34 -11.11
CA ARG A 23 11.27 -1.32 -11.97
C ARG A 23 11.48 -2.60 -12.79
N THR A 24 10.85 -3.71 -12.38
CA THR A 24 10.83 -4.97 -13.14
C THR A 24 9.55 -5.19 -13.93
N SER A 25 8.62 -4.23 -13.93
CA SER A 25 7.39 -4.26 -14.73
C SER A 25 7.38 -3.19 -15.83
N GLU A 26 6.43 -3.32 -16.75
CA GLU A 26 6.21 -2.36 -17.85
C GLU A 26 5.62 -1.02 -17.38
N ILE A 27 5.25 -0.90 -16.10
CA ILE A 27 4.49 0.23 -15.55
C ILE A 27 5.40 1.07 -14.63
N ASN A 28 6.69 1.18 -14.94
CA ASN A 28 7.61 2.00 -14.15
C ASN A 28 7.59 3.48 -14.53
N ASP A 29 7.74 4.32 -13.51
CA ASP A 29 7.98 5.76 -13.61
C ASP A 29 9.38 6.08 -13.01
N ASP A 30 9.92 7.26 -13.31
CA ASP A 30 11.21 7.71 -12.77
C ASP A 30 11.24 7.84 -11.24
N SER A 31 10.08 7.93 -10.60
CA SER A 31 9.92 7.95 -9.14
C SER A 31 9.74 6.56 -8.51
N CYS A 32 9.82 5.48 -9.28
CA CYS A 32 9.79 4.14 -8.73
C CYS A 32 11.14 3.81 -8.07
N ASP A 33 11.06 3.30 -6.86
CA ASP A 33 12.22 2.83 -6.10
C ASP A 33 12.71 1.50 -6.68
N TYR A 34 13.94 1.15 -6.35
CA TYR A 34 14.45 -0.20 -6.60
C TYR A 34 14.08 -1.09 -5.41
N ASP A 35 13.11 -1.98 -5.59
CA ASP A 35 12.72 -2.94 -4.55
C ASP A 35 13.63 -4.17 -4.59
N VAL A 36 14.57 -4.26 -3.64
CA VAL A 36 15.53 -5.36 -3.50
C VAL A 36 15.06 -6.28 -2.37
N PHE A 37 14.70 -7.51 -2.69
CA PHE A 37 14.27 -8.51 -1.74
C PHE A 37 15.46 -9.39 -1.33
N VAL A 38 15.79 -9.37 -0.04
CA VAL A 38 16.90 -10.13 0.55
C VAL A 38 16.30 -11.24 1.41
N PHE A 39 16.57 -12.50 1.05
CA PHE A 39 16.04 -13.67 1.77
C PHE A 39 17.00 -14.07 2.91
N ASP A 40 17.09 -13.21 3.93
CA ASP A 40 17.93 -13.40 5.13
C ASP A 40 17.15 -13.88 6.36
N GLY A 41 15.85 -14.17 6.20
CA GLY A 41 14.98 -14.66 7.27
C GLY A 41 14.54 -13.57 8.27
N LYS A 42 14.93 -12.32 8.07
CA LYS A 42 14.44 -11.19 8.87
C LYS A 42 13.10 -10.70 8.31
N SER A 43 12.55 -9.68 8.97
CA SER A 43 11.32 -9.00 8.56
C SER A 43 11.52 -7.50 8.61
N GLY A 44 10.75 -6.77 7.81
CA GLY A 44 10.82 -5.31 7.74
C GLY A 44 11.45 -4.81 6.45
N GLN A 45 11.61 -3.50 6.38
CA GLN A 45 12.08 -2.79 5.20
C GLN A 45 12.98 -1.63 5.58
N GLU A 46 14.00 -1.39 4.77
CA GLU A 46 14.97 -0.32 4.94
C GLU A 46 15.08 0.50 3.66
N VAL A 47 15.17 1.83 3.77
CA VAL A 47 15.42 2.69 2.63
C VAL A 47 16.86 3.18 2.68
N VAL A 48 17.63 2.77 1.67
CA VAL A 48 19.05 3.08 1.53
C VAL A 48 19.25 4.02 0.34
N PRO A 49 19.83 5.22 0.55
CA PRO A 49 20.25 6.07 -0.55
C PRO A 49 21.46 5.42 -1.25
N TYR A 50 21.40 5.31 -2.57
CA TYR A 50 22.49 4.76 -3.36
C TYR A 50 22.63 5.51 -4.68
N GLU A 51 23.81 6.09 -4.91
CA GLU A 51 24.05 7.03 -6.01
C GLU A 51 23.02 8.17 -5.97
N ASN A 52 22.23 8.36 -7.04
CA ASN A 52 21.15 9.35 -7.11
C ASN A 52 19.75 8.71 -6.94
N GLU A 53 19.69 7.48 -6.42
CA GLU A 53 18.49 6.67 -6.31
C GLU A 53 18.22 6.24 -4.86
N PHE A 54 17.00 5.73 -4.63
CA PHE A 54 16.65 5.07 -3.38
C PHE A 54 16.39 3.58 -3.64
N VAL A 55 17.01 2.76 -2.81
CA VAL A 55 16.81 1.32 -2.80
C VAL A 55 15.98 0.97 -1.58
N MET A 56 14.84 0.32 -1.81
CA MET A 56 14.03 -0.25 -0.75
C MET A 56 14.46 -1.70 -0.58
N ILE A 57 15.17 -1.98 0.51
CA ILE A 57 15.53 -3.34 0.90
C ILE A 57 14.34 -3.93 1.65
N HIS A 58 13.81 -5.04 1.14
CA HIS A 58 12.77 -5.84 1.79
C HIS A 58 13.42 -7.09 2.37
N HIS A 59 13.32 -7.26 3.69
CA HIS A 59 13.75 -8.49 4.34
C HIS A 59 12.67 -9.55 4.22
N ALA A 60 13.04 -10.68 3.62
CA ALA A 60 12.14 -11.76 3.25
C ALA A 60 12.56 -13.09 3.88
N SER A 61 11.58 -14.00 3.97
CA SER A 61 11.79 -15.36 4.45
C SER A 61 11.14 -16.38 3.51
N PHE A 62 11.82 -17.52 3.31
CA PHE A 62 11.26 -18.68 2.63
C PHE A 62 10.10 -19.34 3.40
N SER A 63 9.91 -18.97 4.67
CA SER A 63 8.78 -19.42 5.49
C SER A 63 7.53 -18.53 5.38
N GLU A 64 7.52 -17.54 4.47
CA GLU A 64 6.35 -16.68 4.26
C GLU A 64 5.14 -17.50 3.79
N THR A 65 3.97 -17.17 4.34
CA THR A 65 2.70 -17.85 4.06
C THR A 65 1.57 -16.88 3.72
N GLN A 66 1.73 -15.59 3.99
CA GLN A 66 0.72 -14.58 3.70
C GLN A 66 0.65 -14.32 2.19
N SER A 67 -0.53 -14.54 1.60
CA SER A 67 -0.73 -14.40 0.16
C SER A 67 -0.37 -13.00 -0.36
N LYS A 68 -0.70 -11.93 0.40
CA LYS A 68 -0.35 -10.55 0.03
C LYS A 68 1.17 -10.36 -0.10
N GLN A 69 1.97 -10.96 0.79
CA GLN A 69 3.43 -10.86 0.75
C GLN A 69 4.04 -11.77 -0.31
N LEU A 70 3.55 -12.99 -0.47
CA LEU A 70 4.00 -13.89 -1.54
C LEU A 70 3.79 -13.28 -2.93
N LEU A 71 2.71 -12.52 -3.13
CA LEU A 71 2.47 -11.79 -4.38
C LEU A 71 3.46 -10.63 -4.63
N GLN A 72 4.12 -10.10 -3.59
CA GLN A 72 5.22 -9.13 -3.78
C GLN A 72 6.48 -9.82 -4.33
N TYR A 73 6.64 -11.12 -4.05
CA TYR A 73 7.71 -11.93 -4.61
C TYR A 73 7.37 -12.45 -6.02
N ASP A 74 6.14 -12.28 -6.51
CA ASP A 74 5.80 -12.76 -7.85
C ASP A 74 6.67 -12.09 -8.91
N LYS A 75 7.22 -12.90 -9.82
CA LYS A 75 8.09 -12.48 -10.93
C LYS A 75 9.32 -11.65 -10.51
N LEU A 76 9.89 -11.88 -9.33
CA LEU A 76 11.18 -11.31 -8.99
C LEU A 76 12.24 -11.71 -10.03
N GLN A 77 13.01 -10.72 -10.49
CA GLN A 77 14.22 -10.97 -11.25
C GLN A 77 15.30 -11.46 -10.29
N ILE A 78 15.66 -12.74 -10.38
CA ILE A 78 16.72 -13.31 -9.55
C ILE A 78 18.05 -12.63 -9.90
N ILE A 79 18.69 -12.03 -8.89
CA ILE A 79 20.03 -11.44 -9.01
C ILE A 79 21.09 -12.43 -8.53
N GLN A 80 20.81 -13.11 -7.41
CA GLN A 80 21.64 -14.17 -6.83
C GLN A 80 20.76 -15.25 -6.18
N ASP A 81 21.10 -16.53 -6.36
CA ASP A 81 20.36 -17.69 -5.82
C ASP A 81 21.22 -18.97 -5.91
N ASP A 82 22.31 -19.03 -5.15
CA ASP A 82 23.29 -20.13 -5.25
C ASP A 82 22.70 -21.48 -4.84
N SER A 83 21.73 -21.48 -3.91
CA SER A 83 21.03 -22.67 -3.39
C SER A 83 19.79 -23.07 -4.21
N TRP A 84 19.40 -22.28 -5.21
CA TRP A 84 18.17 -22.45 -6.02
C TRP A 84 16.86 -22.32 -5.23
N GLU A 85 16.92 -21.91 -3.96
CA GLU A 85 15.77 -21.80 -3.08
C GLU A 85 14.81 -20.70 -3.54
N LEU A 86 15.34 -19.56 -4.00
CA LEU A 86 14.52 -18.47 -4.52
C LEU A 86 13.79 -18.91 -5.79
N ARG A 87 14.49 -19.54 -6.74
CA ARG A 87 13.86 -20.08 -7.95
C ARG A 87 12.74 -21.08 -7.63
N MET A 88 12.95 -21.96 -6.66
CA MET A 88 11.92 -22.91 -6.22
C MET A 88 10.71 -22.19 -5.60
N LEU A 89 10.93 -21.19 -4.75
CA LEU A 89 9.85 -20.39 -4.17
C LEU A 89 9.03 -19.69 -5.25
N LEU A 90 9.69 -18.99 -6.19
CA LEU A 90 9.03 -18.28 -7.29
C LEU A 90 8.20 -19.24 -8.16
N SER A 91 8.70 -20.45 -8.42
CA SER A 91 7.94 -21.47 -9.14
C SER A 91 6.67 -21.90 -8.39
N LYS A 92 6.72 -22.03 -7.06
CA LYS A 92 5.55 -22.38 -6.23
C LYS A 92 4.52 -21.25 -6.21
N ILE A 93 4.98 -20.00 -6.15
CA ILE A 93 4.12 -18.81 -6.21
C ILE A 93 3.39 -18.78 -7.56
N ASN A 94 4.12 -18.94 -8.67
CA ASN A 94 3.53 -18.96 -10.01
C ASN A 94 2.47 -20.07 -10.18
N GLN A 95 2.71 -21.26 -9.63
CA GLN A 95 1.72 -22.36 -9.65
C GLN A 95 0.44 -22.04 -8.86
N LYS A 96 0.54 -21.23 -7.80
CA LYS A 96 -0.58 -20.84 -6.94
C LYS A 96 -1.10 -19.43 -7.22
N HIS A 97 -0.65 -18.80 -8.30
CA HIS A 97 -0.83 -17.38 -8.57
C HIS A 97 -2.29 -16.93 -8.44
N SER A 98 -3.22 -17.60 -9.13
CA SER A 98 -4.65 -17.25 -9.07
C SER A 98 -5.24 -17.42 -7.66
N SER A 99 -4.92 -18.51 -6.94
CA SER A 99 -5.40 -18.69 -5.57
C SER A 99 -4.83 -17.65 -4.62
N LEU A 100 -3.57 -17.24 -4.79
CA LEU A 100 -2.94 -16.22 -3.95
C LEU A 100 -3.64 -14.86 -4.12
N TYR A 101 -4.01 -14.49 -5.34
CA TYR A 101 -4.79 -13.28 -5.61
C TYR A 101 -6.18 -13.34 -4.99
N THR A 102 -6.90 -14.44 -5.15
CA THR A 102 -8.22 -14.63 -4.54
C THR A 102 -8.14 -14.56 -3.01
N ASP A 103 -7.15 -15.22 -2.39
CA ASP A 103 -6.97 -15.19 -0.94
C ASP A 103 -6.58 -13.78 -0.45
N SER A 104 -5.68 -13.10 -1.17
CA SER A 104 -5.31 -11.71 -0.89
C SER A 104 -6.51 -10.77 -0.98
N ALA A 105 -7.38 -10.96 -1.98
CA ALA A 105 -8.60 -10.19 -2.12
C ALA A 105 -9.57 -10.43 -0.96
N LYS A 106 -9.83 -11.69 -0.60
CA LYS A 106 -10.71 -12.05 0.53
C LYS A 106 -10.21 -11.45 1.84
N ASN A 107 -8.90 -11.54 2.11
CA ASN A 107 -8.30 -10.91 3.29
C ASN A 107 -8.49 -9.38 3.29
N SER A 108 -8.30 -8.74 2.12
CA SER A 108 -8.48 -7.29 2.00
C SER A 108 -9.94 -6.85 2.19
N LEU A 109 -10.91 -7.66 1.72
CA LEU A 109 -12.34 -7.43 1.98
C LEU A 109 -12.67 -7.57 3.48
N ILE A 110 -12.10 -8.56 4.17
CA ILE A 110 -12.28 -8.75 5.60
C ILE A 110 -11.69 -7.56 6.40
N GLU A 111 -10.48 -7.12 6.06
CA GLU A 111 -9.87 -5.93 6.68
C GLU A 111 -10.68 -4.66 6.40
N SER A 112 -11.25 -4.52 5.20
CA SER A 112 -12.16 -3.43 4.87
C SER A 112 -13.43 -3.44 5.74
N LEU A 113 -14.09 -4.59 5.86
CA LEU A 113 -15.26 -4.77 6.72
C LEU A 113 -14.95 -4.50 8.20
N PHE A 114 -13.79 -4.97 8.68
CA PHE A 114 -13.30 -4.68 10.03
C PHE A 114 -13.16 -3.17 10.25
N CYS A 115 -12.56 -2.45 9.29
CA CYS A 115 -12.41 -1.00 9.36
C CYS A 115 -13.77 -0.27 9.31
N CYS A 116 -14.74 -0.74 8.51
CA CYS A 116 -16.11 -0.20 8.53
C CYS A 116 -16.77 -0.38 9.90
N GLN A 117 -16.62 -1.55 10.52
CA GLN A 117 -17.15 -1.81 11.85
C GLN A 117 -16.50 -0.90 12.90
N LYS A 118 -15.17 -0.75 12.85
CA LYS A 118 -14.44 0.18 13.73
C LYS A 118 -14.90 1.62 13.56
N THR A 119 -15.14 2.06 12.33
CA THR A 119 -15.69 3.39 12.05
C THR A 119 -17.00 3.63 12.81
N LYS A 120 -17.94 2.68 12.72
CA LYS A 120 -19.26 2.78 13.37
C LYS A 120 -19.17 2.76 14.89
N GLU A 121 -18.33 1.86 15.44
CA GLU A 121 -18.04 1.81 16.87
C GLU A 121 -17.45 3.14 17.35
N SER A 122 -16.49 3.70 16.61
CA SER A 122 -15.84 4.97 16.96
C SER A 122 -16.83 6.14 16.94
N ILE A 123 -17.77 6.17 16.00
CA ILE A 123 -18.84 7.20 15.97
C ILE A 123 -19.72 7.09 17.23
N GLN A 124 -20.14 5.88 17.61
CA GLN A 124 -20.97 5.65 18.80
C GLN A 124 -20.25 6.01 20.11
N SER A 125 -18.96 5.72 20.18
CA SER A 125 -18.10 5.96 21.36
C SER A 125 -17.40 7.32 21.36
N SER A 126 -17.63 8.14 20.33
CA SER A 126 -16.94 9.43 20.12
C SER A 126 -15.40 9.31 20.06
N ASP A 127 -14.89 8.18 19.58
CA ASP A 127 -13.47 7.99 19.30
C ASP A 127 -13.06 8.77 18.05
N VAL A 128 -12.02 9.59 18.22
CA VAL A 128 -11.51 10.53 17.22
C VAL A 128 -10.92 9.85 15.98
N PHE A 129 -10.62 8.55 16.03
CA PHE A 129 -10.04 7.80 14.92
C PHE A 129 -11.07 7.21 13.94
N GLY A 130 -12.38 7.38 14.19
CA GLY A 130 -13.45 6.88 13.29
C GLY A 130 -13.22 7.20 11.80
N PRO A 131 -12.93 8.46 11.43
CA PRO A 131 -12.63 8.81 10.05
C PRO A 131 -11.35 8.16 9.48
N CYS A 132 -10.33 7.88 10.31
CA CYS A 132 -9.14 7.15 9.88
C CYS A 132 -9.48 5.71 9.49
N TRP A 133 -10.33 5.05 10.29
CA TRP A 133 -10.84 3.72 9.99
C TRP A 133 -11.63 3.70 8.68
N GLN A 134 -12.45 4.73 8.43
CA GLN A 134 -13.20 4.84 7.17
C GLN A 134 -12.25 4.91 5.96
N LYS A 135 -11.20 5.74 6.02
CA LYS A 135 -10.19 5.80 4.95
C LYS A 135 -9.50 4.45 4.76
N CYS A 136 -9.15 3.77 5.85
CA CYS A 136 -8.54 2.45 5.77
C CYS A 136 -9.46 1.42 5.10
N ALA A 137 -10.77 1.47 5.38
CA ALA A 137 -11.74 0.63 4.70
C ALA A 137 -11.74 0.85 3.19
N ALA A 138 -11.75 2.12 2.75
CA ALA A 138 -11.76 2.47 1.33
C ALA A 138 -10.49 1.95 0.60
N PHE A 139 -9.32 2.10 1.21
CA PHE A 139 -8.08 1.59 0.62
C PHE A 139 -7.97 0.06 0.66
N ASN A 140 -8.48 -0.62 1.69
CA ASN A 140 -8.54 -2.09 1.70
C ASN A 140 -9.52 -2.62 0.65
N LEU A 141 -10.63 -1.93 0.37
CA LEU A 141 -11.49 -2.24 -0.77
C LEU A 141 -10.75 -2.06 -2.11
N ALA A 142 -9.92 -1.01 -2.24
CA ALA A 142 -9.08 -0.82 -3.42
C ALA A 142 -8.06 -1.95 -3.60
N ASP A 143 -7.39 -2.36 -2.51
CA ASP A 143 -6.47 -3.51 -2.50
C ASP A 143 -7.20 -4.79 -2.95
N ALA A 144 -8.44 -5.02 -2.47
CA ALA A 144 -9.25 -6.17 -2.87
C ALA A 144 -9.59 -6.18 -4.36
N ILE A 145 -10.11 -5.07 -4.89
CA ILE A 145 -10.46 -4.95 -6.32
C ILE A 145 -9.21 -5.16 -7.19
N THR A 146 -8.09 -4.57 -6.79
CA THR A 146 -6.80 -4.72 -7.49
C THR A 146 -6.39 -6.20 -7.54
N SER A 147 -6.43 -6.90 -6.41
CA SER A 147 -6.10 -8.32 -6.35
C SER A 147 -7.06 -9.20 -7.17
N LEU A 148 -8.36 -8.90 -7.20
CA LEU A 148 -9.34 -9.64 -8.02
C LEU A 148 -9.12 -9.49 -9.53
N ASN A 149 -8.41 -8.44 -9.95
CA ASN A 149 -7.97 -8.26 -11.32
C ASN A 149 -6.56 -8.84 -11.58
N ASN A 150 -6.02 -9.64 -10.65
CA ASN A 150 -4.66 -10.19 -10.70
C ASN A 150 -3.57 -9.12 -10.88
N LEU A 151 -3.81 -7.92 -10.35
CA LEU A 151 -2.84 -6.83 -10.37
C LEU A 151 -2.10 -6.79 -9.04
N ARG A 152 -0.76 -6.67 -9.10
CA ARG A 152 0.03 -6.45 -7.89
C ARG A 152 -0.27 -5.06 -7.33
N VAL A 153 -0.53 -5.00 -6.03
CA VAL A 153 -0.72 -3.73 -5.33
C VAL A 153 0.56 -2.91 -5.41
N SER A 154 0.45 -1.70 -5.96
CA SER A 154 1.50 -0.69 -5.96
C SER A 154 0.88 0.69 -5.79
N PRO A 155 1.04 1.35 -4.62
CA PRO A 155 0.29 2.57 -4.32
C PRO A 155 0.58 3.72 -5.27
N SER A 156 1.75 3.73 -5.94
CA SER A 156 2.11 4.76 -6.92
C SER A 156 1.37 4.64 -8.25
N HIS A 157 0.85 3.45 -8.60
CA HIS A 157 0.19 3.20 -9.89
C HIS A 157 -1.25 2.70 -9.76
N MET A 158 -1.68 2.36 -8.54
CA MET A 158 -2.94 1.68 -8.31
C MET A 158 -4.15 2.47 -8.80
N LEU A 159 -4.21 3.79 -8.58
CA LEU A 159 -5.35 4.57 -9.04
C LEU A 159 -5.44 4.64 -10.58
N ASP A 160 -4.32 4.87 -11.26
CA ASP A 160 -4.25 4.84 -12.72
C ASP A 160 -4.63 3.46 -13.29
N LEU A 161 -4.15 2.38 -12.67
CA LEU A 161 -4.53 1.01 -13.05
C LEU A 161 -6.02 0.75 -12.87
N LEU A 162 -6.59 1.10 -11.71
CA LEU A 162 -8.02 0.95 -11.43
C LEU A 162 -8.89 1.69 -12.46
N ARG A 163 -8.48 2.89 -12.89
CA ARG A 163 -9.20 3.67 -13.91
C ARG A 163 -9.22 3.03 -15.29
N ARG A 164 -8.26 2.16 -15.60
CA ARG A 164 -8.12 1.48 -16.90
C ARG A 164 -8.78 0.11 -16.94
N LEU A 165 -9.25 -0.40 -15.80
CA LEU A 165 -9.91 -1.68 -15.73
C LEU A 165 -11.23 -1.68 -16.51
N GLU A 166 -11.50 -2.79 -17.19
CA GLU A 166 -12.78 -2.99 -17.88
C GLU A 166 -13.92 -3.09 -16.87
N LYS A 167 -15.11 -2.64 -17.26
CA LYS A 167 -16.31 -2.73 -16.42
C LYS A 167 -16.73 -4.19 -16.27
N ASN A 168 -16.92 -4.60 -15.02
CA ASN A 168 -17.55 -5.86 -14.63
C ASN A 168 -18.18 -5.67 -13.24
N GLN A 169 -18.87 -6.70 -12.74
CA GLN A 169 -19.58 -6.64 -11.47
C GLN A 169 -18.70 -6.25 -10.27
N ILE A 170 -17.41 -6.57 -10.29
CA ILE A 170 -16.45 -6.19 -9.24
C ILE A 170 -15.96 -4.76 -9.46
N ASN A 171 -15.58 -4.41 -10.69
CA ASN A 171 -14.94 -3.14 -11.04
C ASN A 171 -15.90 -1.94 -11.00
N GLU A 172 -17.22 -2.16 -10.99
CA GLU A 172 -18.21 -1.12 -10.74
C GLU A 172 -18.01 -0.43 -9.37
N HIS A 173 -17.46 -1.14 -8.39
CA HIS A 173 -17.17 -0.61 -7.04
C HIS A 173 -15.96 0.33 -6.98
N ILE A 174 -15.19 0.50 -8.06
CA ILE A 174 -14.08 1.48 -8.14
C ILE A 174 -14.59 2.91 -7.94
N SER A 175 -15.83 3.19 -8.37
CA SER A 175 -16.48 4.48 -8.14
C SER A 175 -16.65 4.78 -6.65
N ILE A 176 -17.01 3.77 -5.85
CA ILE A 176 -17.15 3.87 -4.39
C ILE A 176 -15.79 4.12 -3.75
N VAL A 177 -14.73 3.43 -4.19
CA VAL A 177 -13.35 3.71 -3.73
C VAL A 177 -12.99 5.18 -4.01
N SER A 178 -13.20 5.64 -5.23
CA SER A 178 -12.85 7.01 -5.64
C SER A 178 -13.56 8.06 -4.78
N GLN A 179 -14.88 7.92 -4.62
CA GLN A 179 -15.73 8.81 -3.83
C GLN A 179 -15.36 8.80 -2.35
N THR A 180 -15.16 7.63 -1.76
CA THR A 180 -14.95 7.50 -0.30
C THR A 180 -13.50 7.80 0.13
N VAL A 181 -12.54 7.67 -0.79
CA VAL A 181 -11.20 8.23 -0.64
C VAL A 181 -11.23 9.76 -0.80
N GLY A 182 -12.05 10.29 -1.71
CA GLY A 182 -12.20 11.73 -1.94
C GLY A 182 -11.13 12.31 -2.87
N ILE A 183 -10.71 11.53 -3.87
CA ILE A 183 -9.61 11.88 -4.80
C ILE A 183 -9.87 13.15 -5.62
N GLU A 184 -11.12 13.57 -5.73
CA GLU A 184 -11.58 14.80 -6.38
C GLU A 184 -11.20 16.08 -5.64
N ARG A 185 -10.87 15.98 -4.34
CA ARG A 185 -10.43 17.12 -3.51
C ARG A 185 -8.97 17.51 -3.76
N ALA A 186 -8.25 16.73 -4.56
CA ALA A 186 -6.82 16.89 -4.78
C ALA A 186 -6.49 18.26 -5.39
N THR A 187 -5.87 19.12 -4.59
CA THR A 187 -5.35 20.42 -5.02
C THR A 187 -3.89 20.54 -4.58
N PRO A 188 -3.03 21.30 -5.29
CA PRO A 188 -1.62 21.43 -4.90
C PRO A 188 -1.41 21.88 -3.43
N PRO A 189 -2.13 22.90 -2.90
CA PRO A 189 -1.98 23.31 -1.51
C PRO A 189 -2.44 22.26 -0.48
N LEU A 190 -3.46 21.46 -0.82
CA LEU A 190 -3.88 20.35 0.03
C LEU A 190 -2.80 19.26 0.06
N LEU A 191 -2.32 18.85 -1.11
CA LEU A 191 -1.32 17.80 -1.24
C LEU A 191 0.00 18.17 -0.54
N GLU A 192 0.42 19.45 -0.59
CA GLU A 192 1.60 19.91 0.14
C GLU A 192 1.45 19.75 1.67
N ARG A 193 0.26 20.04 2.20
CA ARG A 193 -0.02 19.85 3.63
C ARG A 193 -0.10 18.37 3.98
N MET A 194 -0.80 17.57 3.18
CA MET A 194 -0.85 16.12 3.34
C MET A 194 0.55 15.52 3.34
N LEU A 195 1.42 15.91 2.40
CA LEU A 195 2.81 15.45 2.32
C LEU A 195 3.56 15.66 3.64
N LYS A 196 3.52 16.88 4.20
CA LYS A 196 4.22 17.20 5.46
C LYS A 196 3.75 16.29 6.59
N SER A 197 2.44 16.06 6.69
CA SER A 197 1.86 15.17 7.71
C SER A 197 2.14 13.69 7.45
N THR A 198 2.09 13.24 6.20
CA THR A 198 2.43 11.85 5.81
C THR A 198 3.89 11.55 6.11
N ILE A 199 4.82 12.45 5.79
CA ILE A 199 6.24 12.32 6.15
C ILE A 199 6.40 12.24 7.67
N GLY A 200 5.83 13.19 8.41
CA GLY A 200 5.94 13.21 9.86
C GLY A 200 5.37 11.95 10.50
N PHE A 201 4.25 11.44 9.99
CA PHE A 201 3.65 10.19 10.47
C PHE A 201 4.47 8.95 10.12
N SER A 202 5.02 8.89 8.90
CA SER A 202 5.93 7.83 8.46
C SER A 202 7.19 7.78 9.32
N ASP A 203 7.83 8.93 9.60
CA ASP A 203 9.04 8.99 10.44
C ASP A 203 8.76 8.51 11.88
N LEU A 204 7.58 8.80 12.43
CA LEU A 204 7.17 8.33 13.76
C LEU A 204 6.98 6.81 13.81
N VAL A 205 6.35 6.24 12.80
CA VAL A 205 5.94 4.82 12.78
C VAL A 205 7.04 3.90 12.25
N GLU A 206 7.68 4.26 11.14
CA GLU A 206 8.53 3.35 10.37
C GLU A 206 10.01 3.45 10.71
N LYS A 207 10.50 4.65 11.03
CA LYS A 207 11.89 4.90 11.46
C LYS A 207 12.96 4.38 10.47
N ASN A 208 12.69 4.42 9.16
CA ASN A 208 13.50 3.75 8.13
C ASN A 208 13.76 4.60 6.86
N ASN A 209 13.78 5.94 6.96
CA ASN A 209 14.01 6.91 5.87
C ASN A 209 12.96 6.92 4.73
N HIS A 210 11.82 6.24 4.88
CA HIS A 210 10.75 6.20 3.87
C HIS A 210 10.19 7.60 3.52
N SER A 211 10.32 8.58 4.42
CA SER A 211 9.99 9.98 4.16
C SER A 211 10.64 10.57 2.89
N GLN A 212 11.86 10.16 2.54
CA GLN A 212 12.53 10.65 1.34
C GLN A 212 11.88 10.12 0.05
N THR A 213 11.56 8.82 0.03
CA THR A 213 10.84 8.18 -1.07
C THR A 213 9.44 8.78 -1.24
N ILE A 214 8.73 9.03 -0.13
CA ILE A 214 7.41 9.69 -0.14
C ILE A 214 7.50 11.06 -0.80
N LYS A 215 8.51 11.87 -0.42
CA LYS A 215 8.74 13.19 -1.01
C LYS A 215 9.02 13.12 -2.51
N ARG A 216 9.90 12.22 -2.95
CA ARG A 216 10.24 12.07 -4.37
C ARG A 216 9.03 11.70 -5.22
N LYS A 217 8.19 10.78 -4.74
CA LYS A 217 6.95 10.39 -5.44
C LYS A 217 5.95 11.54 -5.51
N TYR A 218 5.79 12.30 -4.42
CA TYR A 218 4.98 13.52 -4.43
C TYR A 218 5.45 14.52 -5.50
N GLU A 219 6.75 14.83 -5.52
CA GLU A 219 7.33 15.79 -6.47
C GLU A 219 7.09 15.34 -7.92
N PHE A 220 7.23 14.04 -8.18
CA PHE A 220 6.92 13.46 -9.48
C PHE A 220 5.44 13.61 -9.86
N PHE A 221 4.50 13.27 -8.98
CA PHE A 221 3.08 13.39 -9.31
C PHE A 221 2.66 14.85 -9.56
N VAL A 222 3.13 15.78 -8.73
CA VAL A 222 2.82 17.21 -8.88
C VAL A 222 3.42 17.75 -10.17
N LYS A 223 4.69 17.45 -10.47
CA LYS A 223 5.35 17.85 -11.72
C LYS A 223 4.59 17.36 -12.96
N ASN A 224 4.01 16.16 -12.90
CA ASN A 224 3.27 15.55 -13.99
C ASN A 224 1.75 15.79 -13.94
N SER A 225 1.27 16.71 -13.08
CA SER A 225 -0.17 17.02 -12.93
C SER A 225 -1.07 15.82 -12.58
N ARG A 226 -0.50 14.78 -11.97
CA ARG A 226 -1.20 13.58 -11.50
C ARG A 226 -1.69 13.75 -10.05
N LEU A 227 -2.49 14.78 -9.81
CA LEU A 227 -2.85 15.22 -8.46
C LEU A 227 -3.69 14.18 -7.69
N SER A 228 -4.68 13.56 -8.33
CA SER A 228 -5.49 12.52 -7.69
C SER A 228 -4.69 11.27 -7.37
N ASP A 229 -3.73 10.91 -8.22
CA ASP A 229 -2.82 9.79 -7.98
C ASP A 229 -1.88 10.09 -6.80
N CYS A 230 -1.41 11.33 -6.68
CA CYS A 230 -0.68 11.79 -5.49
C CYS A 230 -1.53 11.68 -4.22
N TYR A 231 -2.78 12.13 -4.27
CA TYR A 231 -3.71 12.08 -3.14
C TYR A 231 -3.91 10.64 -2.67
N PHE A 232 -4.19 9.75 -3.62
CA PHE A 232 -4.40 8.34 -3.36
C PHE A 232 -3.15 7.67 -2.80
N TYR A 233 -1.97 7.94 -3.38
CA TYR A 233 -0.69 7.45 -2.90
C TYR A 233 -0.44 7.84 -1.42
N LEU A 234 -0.55 9.13 -1.10
CA LEU A 234 -0.32 9.63 0.27
C LEU A 234 -1.30 9.01 1.28
N GLY A 235 -2.58 8.91 0.93
CA GLY A 235 -3.59 8.28 1.78
C GLY A 235 -3.31 6.77 1.98
N TRP A 236 -2.85 6.06 0.96
CA TRP A 236 -2.50 4.65 1.09
C TRP A 236 -1.27 4.43 2.00
N ILE A 237 -0.25 5.28 1.91
CA ILE A 237 0.89 5.24 2.84
C ILE A 237 0.41 5.43 4.29
N ASN A 238 -0.47 6.41 4.51
CA ASN A 238 -1.04 6.65 5.84
C ASN A 238 -1.85 5.45 6.35
N LYS A 239 -2.59 4.74 5.48
CA LYS A 239 -3.28 3.49 5.84
C LYS A 239 -2.30 2.45 6.37
N GLU A 240 -1.23 2.14 5.63
CA GLU A 240 -0.25 1.14 6.07
C GLU A 240 0.36 1.51 7.43
N ASN A 241 0.73 2.77 7.64
CA ASN A 241 1.31 3.22 8.91
C ASN A 241 0.29 3.26 10.06
N PHE A 242 -0.95 3.65 9.79
CA PHE A 242 -2.03 3.63 10.78
C PHE A 242 -2.32 2.21 11.25
N LEU A 243 -2.39 1.24 10.33
CA LEU A 243 -2.63 -0.16 10.65
C LEU A 243 -1.47 -0.79 11.44
N LYS A 244 -0.22 -0.36 11.26
CA LYS A 244 0.93 -0.80 12.08
C LYS A 244 0.76 -0.44 13.56
N ILE A 245 0.17 0.71 13.86
CA ILE A 245 -0.02 1.20 15.24
C ILE A 245 -1.43 0.94 15.80
N LYS A 246 -2.28 0.20 15.08
CA LYS A 246 -3.71 0.04 15.43
C LYS A 246 -3.98 -0.41 16.86
N ASN A 247 -3.08 -1.20 17.45
CA ASN A 247 -3.21 -1.73 18.81
C ASN A 247 -2.73 -0.73 19.89
N ALA A 248 -2.06 0.36 19.50
CA ALA A 248 -1.51 1.38 20.38
C ALA A 248 -2.31 2.70 20.37
N LEU A 249 -3.30 2.85 19.47
CA LEU A 249 -4.04 4.11 19.26
C LEU A 249 -4.61 4.73 20.55
N ASN A 250 -5.11 3.92 21.48
CA ASN A 250 -5.65 4.41 22.75
C ASN A 250 -4.61 5.13 23.63
N ARG A 251 -3.33 4.85 23.44
CA ARG A 251 -2.21 5.46 24.18
C ARG A 251 -1.58 6.62 23.43
N GLU A 252 -1.95 6.81 22.16
CA GLU A 252 -1.31 7.74 21.24
C GLU A 252 -2.37 8.65 20.58
N GLN A 253 -3.32 9.14 21.37
CA GLN A 253 -4.44 9.95 20.87
C GLN A 253 -3.96 11.21 20.13
N ASP A 254 -2.81 11.77 20.51
CA ASP A 254 -2.23 12.95 19.87
C ASP A 254 -1.87 12.73 18.39
N HIS A 255 -1.68 11.48 17.95
CA HIS A 255 -1.48 11.16 16.54
C HIS A 255 -2.63 11.64 15.65
N ILE A 256 -3.84 11.80 16.20
CA ILE A 256 -4.98 12.32 15.44
C ILE A 256 -4.71 13.70 14.85
N HIS A 257 -3.89 14.54 15.51
CA HIS A 257 -3.57 15.88 15.01
C HIS A 257 -2.81 15.84 13.69
N ILE A 258 -1.91 14.87 13.54
CA ILE A 258 -1.18 14.63 12.29
C ILE A 258 -2.10 13.97 11.27
N LEU A 259 -2.85 12.95 11.70
CA LEU A 259 -3.69 12.13 10.83
C LEU A 259 -4.86 12.89 10.20
N LYS A 260 -5.43 13.89 10.89
CA LYS A 260 -6.45 14.80 10.33
C LYS A 260 -6.03 15.39 8.99
N VAL A 261 -4.78 15.84 8.91
CA VAL A 261 -4.22 16.43 7.69
C VAL A 261 -3.67 15.35 6.77
N ALA A 262 -3.00 14.33 7.31
CA ALA A 262 -2.39 13.28 6.49
C ALA A 262 -3.43 12.53 5.63
N PHE A 263 -4.57 12.18 6.22
CA PHE A 263 -5.66 11.50 5.51
C PHE A 263 -6.69 12.44 4.86
N ASP A 264 -6.60 13.75 5.09
CA ASP A 264 -7.66 14.72 4.75
C ASP A 264 -9.04 14.26 5.27
N LEU A 265 -9.15 14.14 6.59
CA LEU A 265 -10.31 13.53 7.24
C LEU A 265 -11.58 14.37 7.11
N GLU A 266 -12.70 13.67 6.92
CA GLU A 266 -14.03 14.25 6.96
C GLU A 266 -14.45 14.57 8.41
N ALA A 267 -15.04 15.73 8.62
CA ALA A 267 -15.49 16.20 9.92
C ALA A 267 -16.97 15.89 10.17
N ASP A 268 -17.78 15.76 9.11
CA ASP A 268 -19.19 15.34 9.22
C ASP A 268 -19.28 13.82 9.47
N MET A 269 -19.55 13.45 10.71
CA MET A 269 -19.66 12.04 11.12
C MET A 269 -20.84 11.31 10.46
N ASN A 270 -21.90 12.02 10.05
CA ASN A 270 -22.97 11.39 9.28
C ASN A 270 -22.48 10.97 7.90
N LEU A 271 -21.68 11.83 7.26
CA LEU A 271 -21.07 11.50 5.97
C LEU A 271 -20.05 10.35 6.12
N VAL A 272 -19.25 10.36 7.19
CA VAL A 272 -18.33 9.24 7.50
C VAL A 272 -19.09 7.92 7.65
N GLU A 273 -20.21 7.92 8.38
CA GLU A 273 -21.05 6.73 8.54
C GLU A 273 -21.64 6.26 7.20
N GLN A 274 -22.16 7.19 6.40
CA GLN A 274 -22.68 6.89 5.06
C GLN A 274 -21.62 6.27 4.16
N GLN A 275 -20.40 6.82 4.15
CA GLN A 275 -19.28 6.28 3.39
C GLN A 275 -18.90 4.87 3.86
N ALA A 276 -18.84 4.62 5.17
CA ALA A 276 -18.59 3.29 5.72
C ALA A 276 -19.68 2.29 5.30
N ASN A 277 -20.95 2.71 5.26
CA ASN A 277 -22.06 1.88 4.77
C ASN A 277 -21.93 1.54 3.27
N LEU A 278 -21.52 2.50 2.44
CA LEU A 278 -21.27 2.26 1.01
C LEU A 278 -20.12 1.27 0.77
N ILE A 279 -19.03 1.41 1.53
CA ILE A 279 -17.88 0.51 1.46
C ILE A 279 -18.28 -0.89 1.93
N GLN A 280 -18.98 -1.00 3.07
CA GLN A 280 -19.45 -2.29 3.59
C GLN A 280 -20.37 -3.00 2.59
N LYS A 281 -21.32 -2.27 1.99
CA LYS A 281 -22.19 -2.82 0.95
C LYS A 281 -21.35 -3.36 -0.22
N SER A 282 -20.39 -2.57 -0.71
CA SER A 282 -19.51 -3.00 -1.80
C SER A 282 -18.71 -4.26 -1.46
N CYS A 283 -18.22 -4.36 -0.22
CA CYS A 283 -17.50 -5.56 0.21
C CYS A 283 -18.41 -6.79 0.23
N ASN A 284 -19.64 -6.66 0.73
CA ASN A 284 -20.61 -7.75 0.78
C ASN A 284 -21.06 -8.19 -0.62
N ASP A 285 -21.29 -7.22 -1.52
CA ASP A 285 -21.66 -7.49 -2.91
C ASP A 285 -20.53 -8.28 -3.61
N ILE A 286 -19.27 -7.86 -3.45
CA ILE A 286 -18.11 -8.57 -3.99
C ILE A 286 -17.97 -9.96 -3.35
N LEU A 287 -18.09 -10.10 -2.04
CA LEU A 287 -18.02 -11.40 -1.35
C LEU A 287 -19.12 -12.37 -1.82
N GLY A 288 -20.29 -11.86 -2.22
CA GLY A 288 -21.37 -12.67 -2.79
C GLY A 288 -21.08 -13.20 -4.19
N ILE A 289 -20.07 -12.65 -4.89
CA ILE A 289 -19.62 -13.10 -6.22
C ILE A 289 -18.52 -14.18 -6.10
N LEU A 290 -17.72 -14.15 -5.02
CA LEU A 290 -16.56 -15.03 -4.79
C LEU A 290 -16.90 -16.40 -4.19
#